data_AF-A0A1I3LUA4-F1
#
_entry.id   AF-A0A1I3LUA4-F1
#
_cell.length_a   1.000
_cell.length_b   1.000
_cell.length_c   1.000
_cell.angle_alpha   90.00
_cell.angle_beta   90.00
_cell.angle_gamma   90.00
#
_symmetry.space_group_name_H-M   'P 1'
#
loop_
_entity.id
_entity.type
_entity.pdbx_description
1 polymer ?
#
loop_
_entity_poly.entity_id
_entity_poly.type
_entity_poly.pdbx_seq_one_letter_code
_entity_poly.pdbx_strand_id
1 'polypeptide(L)'
;METDTLVWIIVAVVVVLAVVALVMAMQKKRQRDRELRREQAGQLRYEAVAATPDVRTATERLHHAEARAELAHVEARKADEEVVGLKRALAAEEAQRENHLREADRIDPDVNTRTKGYAPGATTDATTGTTDLEGRRRN
;
A
#
# COMPACT_ATOMS: atom_id res chain seq x y z
N MET A 1 -87.37 -7.09 38.51
CA MET A 1 -86.34 -8.12 38.81
C MET A 1 -85.90 -8.82 37.52
N GLU A 2 -86.81 -9.36 36.70
CA GLU A 2 -86.46 -10.09 35.45
C GLU A 2 -85.78 -9.21 34.37
N THR A 3 -86.16 -7.93 34.25
CA THR A 3 -85.58 -6.99 33.27
C THR A 3 -84.14 -6.59 33.59
N ASP A 4 -83.77 -6.45 34.85
CA ASP A 4 -82.42 -6.05 35.28
C ASP A 4 -81.40 -7.18 35.00
N THR A 5 -81.81 -8.43 35.26
CA THR A 5 -81.03 -9.62 34.89
C THR A 5 -80.87 -9.75 33.37
N LEU A 6 -81.93 -9.50 32.60
CA LEU A 6 -81.86 -9.52 31.13
C LEU A 6 -80.88 -8.47 30.58
N VAL A 7 -80.91 -7.24 31.11
CA VAL A 7 -79.99 -6.16 30.71
C VAL A 7 -78.53 -6.53 31.01
N TRP A 8 -78.23 -7.07 32.20
CA TRP A 8 -76.89 -7.51 32.55
C TRP A 8 -76.36 -8.64 31.66
N ILE A 9 -77.22 -9.60 31.30
CA ILE A 9 -76.84 -10.69 30.36
C ILE A 9 -76.48 -10.11 29.00
N ILE A 10 -77.27 -9.16 28.47
CA ILE A 10 -76.97 -8.52 27.18
C ILE A 10 -75.65 -7.77 27.24
N VAL A 11 -75.40 -7.01 28.30
CA VAL A 11 -74.12 -6.31 28.50
C VAL A 11 -72.95 -7.29 28.54
N ALA A 12 -73.08 -8.40 29.28
CA ALA A 12 -72.04 -9.42 29.35
C ALA A 12 -71.74 -10.03 27.98
N VAL A 13 -72.78 -10.34 27.18
CA VAL A 13 -72.61 -10.87 25.81
C VAL A 13 -71.91 -9.85 24.91
N VAL A 14 -72.28 -8.57 24.97
CA VAL A 14 -71.64 -7.51 24.18
C VAL A 14 -70.16 -7.36 24.56
N VAL A 15 -69.83 -7.40 25.85
CA VAL A 15 -68.44 -7.35 26.32
C VAL A 15 -67.65 -8.56 25.81
N VAL A 16 -68.22 -9.77 25.89
CA VAL A 16 -67.58 -10.98 25.36
C VAL A 16 -67.33 -10.86 23.85
N LEU A 17 -68.31 -10.39 23.08
CA LEU A 17 -68.16 -10.18 21.64
C LEU A 17 -67.08 -9.13 21.31
N ALA A 18 -67.02 -8.04 22.09
CA ALA A 18 -65.99 -7.02 21.93
C ALA A 18 -64.58 -7.57 22.19
N VAL A 19 -64.42 -8.40 23.23
CA VAL A 19 -63.13 -9.06 23.53
C VAL A 19 -62.73 -10.02 22.41
N VAL A 20 -63.65 -10.84 21.92
CA VAL A 20 -63.38 -11.77 20.80
C VAL A 20 -62.96 -11.01 19.54
N ALA A 21 -63.65 -9.92 19.20
CA ALA A 21 -63.31 -9.08 18.06
C ALA A 21 -61.89 -8.47 18.19
N LEU A 22 -61.53 -8.00 19.39
CA LEU A 22 -60.21 -7.43 19.66
C LEU A 22 -59.09 -8.45 19.49
N VAL A 23 -59.29 -9.68 20.00
CA VAL A 23 -58.31 -10.77 19.87
C VAL A 23 -58.09 -11.16 18.40
N MET A 24 -59.16 -11.29 17.61
CA MET A 24 -59.05 -11.60 16.17
C MET A 24 -58.32 -10.50 15.40
N ALA A 25 -58.57 -9.23 15.71
CA ALA A 25 -57.90 -8.09 15.07
C ALA A 25 -56.38 -8.10 15.32
N MET A 26 -55.96 -8.41 16.55
CA MET A 26 -54.53 -8.50 16.90
C MET A 26 -53.84 -9.67 16.19
N GLN A 27 -54.51 -10.82 16.05
CA GLN A 27 -53.95 -11.98 15.34
C GLN A 27 -53.76 -11.69 13.84
N LYS A 28 -54.75 -11.06 13.20
CA LYS A 28 -54.69 -10.68 11.77
C LYS A 28 -53.53 -9.71 11.49
N LYS A 29 -53.27 -8.76 12.39
CA LYS A 29 -52.13 -7.84 12.27
C LYS A 29 -50.79 -8.58 12.36
N ARG A 30 -50.63 -9.49 13.33
CA ARG A 30 -49.41 -10.29 13.50
C ARG A 30 -49.12 -11.21 12.31
N GLN A 31 -50.14 -11.71 11.61
CA GLN A 31 -49.95 -12.53 10.41
C GLN A 31 -49.38 -11.71 9.25
N ARG A 32 -49.92 -10.51 9.01
CA ARG A 32 -49.40 -9.57 7.99
C ARG A 32 -47.95 -9.16 8.25
N ASP A 33 -47.60 -8.89 9.50
CA ASP A 33 -46.22 -8.55 9.87
C ASP A 33 -45.25 -9.71 9.62
N ARG A 34 -45.72 -10.96 9.76
CA ARG A 34 -44.91 -12.17 9.47
C ARG A 34 -44.70 -12.36 7.97
N GLU A 35 -45.71 -12.06 7.16
CA GLU A 35 -45.62 -12.10 5.69
C GLU A 35 -44.63 -11.03 5.18
N LEU A 36 -44.76 -9.80 5.66
CA LEU A 36 -43.82 -8.71 5.33
C LEU A 36 -42.38 -9.04 5.72
N ARG A 37 -42.16 -9.63 6.90
CA ARG A 37 -40.83 -10.07 7.33
C ARG A 37 -40.27 -11.21 6.48
N ARG A 38 -41.12 -12.11 5.96
CA ARG A 38 -40.70 -13.18 5.04
C ARG A 38 -40.29 -12.62 3.68
N GLU A 39 -41.01 -11.63 3.17
CA GLU A 39 -40.65 -10.93 1.92
C GLU A 39 -39.33 -10.16 2.06
N GLN A 40 -39.15 -9.43 3.17
CA GLN A 40 -37.90 -8.72 3.47
C GLN A 40 -36.70 -9.67 3.59
N ALA A 41 -36.88 -10.85 4.19
CA ALA A 41 -35.83 -11.86 4.25
C ALA A 41 -35.47 -12.44 2.87
N GLY A 42 -36.45 -12.54 1.96
CA GLY A 42 -36.22 -12.94 0.58
C GLY A 42 -35.40 -11.90 -0.20
N GLN A 43 -35.72 -10.60 -0.02
CA GLN A 43 -35.00 -9.50 -0.65
C GLN A 43 -33.54 -9.42 -0.18
N LEU A 44 -33.28 -9.54 1.13
CA LEU A 44 -31.91 -9.56 1.66
C LEU A 44 -31.06 -10.72 1.10
N ARG A 45 -31.67 -11.91 0.91
CA ARG A 45 -30.98 -13.06 0.30
C ARG A 45 -30.66 -12.82 -1.16
N TYR A 46 -31.59 -12.20 -1.90
CA TYR A 46 -31.36 -11.85 -3.30
C TYR A 46 -30.24 -10.81 -3.44
N GLU A 47 -30.25 -9.78 -2.60
CA GLU A 47 -29.23 -8.73 -2.58
C GLU A 47 -27.83 -9.27 -2.22
N ALA A 48 -27.74 -10.18 -1.24
CA ALA A 48 -26.49 -10.85 -0.89
C ALA A 48 -25.93 -11.72 -2.04
N VAL A 49 -26.80 -12.44 -2.75
CA VAL A 49 -26.39 -13.24 -3.93
C VAL A 49 -26.00 -12.32 -5.09
N ALA A 50 -26.71 -11.21 -5.30
CA ALA A 50 -26.39 -10.22 -6.33
C ALA A 50 -25.08 -9.45 -6.06
N ALA A 51 -24.69 -9.27 -4.80
CA ALA A 51 -23.43 -8.63 -4.42
C ALA A 51 -22.20 -9.57 -4.51
N THR A 52 -22.41 -10.88 -4.57
CA THR A 52 -21.33 -11.88 -4.68
C THR A 52 -20.43 -11.72 -5.93
N PRO A 53 -20.95 -11.42 -7.15
CA PRO A 53 -20.08 -11.14 -8.30
C PRO A 53 -19.18 -9.93 -8.10
N ASP A 54 -19.63 -8.88 -7.40
CA ASP A 54 -18.83 -7.68 -7.13
C ASP A 54 -17.60 -8.02 -6.25
N VAL A 55 -17.82 -8.83 -5.20
CA VAL A 55 -16.74 -9.32 -4.33
C VAL A 55 -15.69 -10.13 -5.10
N ARG A 56 -16.12 -11.00 -6.03
CA ARG A 56 -15.17 -11.76 -6.87
C ARG A 56 -14.32 -10.84 -7.74
N THR A 57 -14.94 -9.85 -8.38
CA THR A 57 -14.18 -8.88 -9.19
C THR A 57 -13.24 -8.03 -8.35
N ALA A 58 -13.62 -7.70 -7.11
CA ALA A 58 -12.75 -6.99 -6.17
C ALA A 58 -11.55 -7.85 -5.76
N THR A 59 -11.75 -9.16 -5.50
CA THR A 59 -10.65 -10.08 -5.19
C THR A 59 -9.69 -10.28 -6.37
N GLU A 60 -10.20 -10.37 -7.60
CA GLU A 60 -9.36 -10.46 -8.80
C GLU A 60 -8.55 -9.18 -9.01
N ARG A 61 -9.16 -8.01 -8.82
CA ARG A 61 -8.46 -6.71 -8.87
C ARG A 61 -7.38 -6.61 -7.80
N LEU A 62 -7.66 -7.09 -6.59
CA LEU A 62 -6.67 -7.11 -5.50
C LEU A 62 -5.47 -7.99 -5.88
N HIS A 63 -5.70 -9.23 -6.32
CA HIS A 63 -4.63 -10.14 -6.74
C HIS A 63 -3.83 -9.58 -7.92
N HIS A 64 -4.48 -8.95 -8.90
CA HIS A 64 -3.78 -8.29 -9.99
C HIS A 64 -2.94 -7.10 -9.53
N ALA A 65 -3.42 -6.32 -8.56
CA ALA A 65 -2.66 -5.21 -7.98
C ALA A 65 -1.45 -5.71 -7.19
N GLU A 66 -1.61 -6.76 -6.39
CA GLU A 66 -0.53 -7.42 -5.63
C GLU A 66 0.56 -7.94 -6.56
N ALA A 67 0.18 -8.68 -7.61
CA ALA A 67 1.13 -9.22 -8.58
C ALA A 67 1.91 -8.11 -9.31
N ARG A 68 1.25 -6.99 -9.64
CA ARG A 68 1.91 -5.82 -10.24
C ARG A 68 2.89 -5.16 -9.28
N ALA A 69 2.53 -5.03 -8.01
CA ALA A 69 3.42 -4.48 -6.99
C ALA A 69 4.66 -5.36 -6.81
N GLU A 70 4.48 -6.68 -6.76
CA GLU A 70 5.59 -7.62 -6.63
C GLU A 70 6.54 -7.57 -7.83
N LEU A 71 6.00 -7.51 -9.05
CA LEU A 71 6.81 -7.33 -10.27
C LEU A 71 7.62 -6.03 -10.22
N ALA A 72 7.00 -4.92 -9.81
CA ALA A 72 7.68 -3.63 -9.69
C ALA A 72 8.81 -3.67 -8.65
N HIS A 73 8.61 -4.37 -7.52
CA HIS A 73 9.66 -4.56 -6.52
C HIS A 73 10.83 -5.40 -7.03
N VAL A 74 10.55 -6.46 -7.79
CA VAL A 74 11.60 -7.28 -8.42
C VAL A 74 12.38 -6.49 -9.45
N GLU A 75 11.70 -5.69 -10.27
CA GLU A 75 12.35 -4.83 -11.27
C GLU A 75 13.22 -3.75 -10.63
N ALA A 76 12.72 -3.08 -9.58
CA ALA A 76 13.50 -2.10 -8.82
C ALA A 76 14.78 -2.73 -8.24
N ARG A 77 14.66 -3.92 -7.64
CA ARG A 77 15.82 -4.64 -7.10
C ARG A 77 16.85 -4.98 -8.18
N LYS A 78 16.40 -5.40 -9.36
CA LYS A 78 17.31 -5.66 -10.49
C LYS A 78 18.05 -4.40 -10.94
N ALA A 79 17.34 -3.28 -11.03
CA ALA A 79 17.94 -2.00 -11.38
C ALA A 79 18.99 -1.57 -10.33
N ASP A 80 18.71 -1.76 -9.04
CA ASP A 80 19.68 -1.49 -7.97
C ASP A 80 20.93 -2.38 -8.08
N GLU A 81 20.75 -3.67 -8.34
CA GLU A 81 21.85 -4.63 -8.55
C GLU A 81 22.70 -4.24 -9.76
N GLU A 82 22.08 -3.79 -10.86
CA GLU A 82 22.76 -3.29 -12.05
C GLU A 82 23.61 -2.04 -11.75
N VAL A 83 23.05 -1.06 -11.03
CA VAL A 83 23.78 0.15 -10.63
C VAL A 83 24.99 -0.20 -9.77
N VAL A 84 24.83 -1.13 -8.82
CA VAL A 84 25.96 -1.60 -7.99
C VAL A 84 27.02 -2.29 -8.85
N GLY A 85 26.60 -3.11 -9.83
CA GLY A 85 27.51 -3.74 -10.79
C GLY A 85 28.31 -2.73 -11.60
N LEU A 86 27.64 -1.75 -12.18
CA LEU A 86 28.27 -0.69 -12.98
C LEU A 86 29.24 0.16 -12.15
N LYS A 87 28.87 0.52 -10.91
CA LYS A 87 29.77 1.25 -10.00
C LYS A 87 31.04 0.46 -9.69
N ARG A 88 30.91 -0.86 -9.47
CA ARG A 88 32.08 -1.73 -9.23
C ARG A 88 32.96 -1.84 -10.46
N ALA A 89 32.36 -1.97 -11.64
CA ALA A 89 33.10 -2.03 -12.90
C ALA A 89 33.89 -0.73 -13.14
N LEU A 90 33.23 0.42 -12.96
CA LEU A 90 33.89 1.73 -13.08
C LEU A 90 35.05 1.88 -12.09
N ALA A 91 34.85 1.55 -10.82
CA ALA A 91 35.91 1.62 -9.81
C ALA A 91 37.10 0.69 -10.13
N ALA A 92 36.83 -0.49 -10.71
CA ALA A 92 37.87 -1.42 -11.14
C ALA A 92 38.66 -0.86 -12.34
N GLU A 93 37.98 -0.26 -13.31
CA GLU A 93 38.61 0.38 -14.48
C GLU A 93 39.47 1.58 -14.05
N GLU A 94 38.96 2.43 -13.15
CA GLU A 94 39.72 3.54 -12.57
C GLU A 94 40.98 3.05 -11.85
N ALA A 95 40.88 1.99 -11.04
CA ALA A 95 42.02 1.39 -10.36
C ALA A 95 43.04 0.80 -11.35
N GLN A 96 42.59 0.14 -12.42
CA GLN A 96 43.49 -0.36 -13.46
C GLN A 96 44.19 0.78 -14.21
N ARG A 97 43.46 1.85 -14.54
CA ARG A 97 44.02 3.04 -15.17
C ARG A 97 45.08 3.69 -14.29
N GLU A 98 44.80 3.87 -12.99
CA GLU A 98 45.76 4.42 -12.05
C GLU A 98 47.01 3.54 -11.92
N ASN A 99 46.85 2.22 -11.88
CA ASN A 99 47.96 1.28 -11.85
C ASN A 99 48.83 1.36 -13.11
N HIS A 100 48.22 1.48 -14.29
CA HIS A 100 48.96 1.66 -15.54
C HIS A 100 49.73 2.98 -15.56
N LEU A 101 49.11 4.08 -15.12
CA LEU A 101 49.78 5.38 -15.00
C LEU A 101 50.97 5.30 -14.03
N ARG A 102 50.79 4.64 -12.89
CA ARG A 102 51.84 4.42 -11.89
C ARG A 102 52.98 3.54 -12.39
N GLU A 103 52.71 2.61 -13.29
CA GLU A 103 53.74 1.79 -13.94
C GLU A 103 54.52 2.60 -14.97
N ALA A 104 53.81 3.38 -15.81
CA ALA A 104 54.42 4.25 -16.80
C ALA A 104 55.37 5.26 -16.14
N ASP A 105 54.89 5.99 -15.13
CA ASP A 105 55.65 6.98 -14.37
C ASP A 105 56.86 6.38 -13.64
N ARG A 106 56.86 5.07 -13.35
CA ARG A 106 58.01 4.39 -12.71
C ARG A 106 59.13 4.08 -13.70
N ILE A 107 58.76 3.81 -14.95
CA ILE A 107 59.70 3.49 -16.03
C ILE A 107 60.25 4.78 -16.64
N ASP A 108 59.45 5.86 -16.63
CA ASP A 108 59.85 7.17 -17.14
C ASP A 108 61.01 7.79 -16.33
N PRO A 109 62.19 8.00 -16.93
CA PRO A 109 63.33 8.63 -16.25
C PRO A 109 63.10 10.11 -15.90
N ASP A 110 62.11 10.77 -16.53
CA ASP A 110 61.80 12.19 -16.32
C ASP A 110 60.86 12.42 -15.11
N VAL A 111 60.29 11.36 -14.53
CA VAL A 111 59.33 11.44 -13.40
C VAL A 111 59.95 10.95 -12.09
N ASN A 112 59.97 11.82 -11.07
CA ASN A 112 60.47 11.46 -9.72
C ASN A 112 59.36 10.91 -8.81
N THR A 113 59.14 9.61 -8.90
CA THR A 113 58.15 8.85 -8.11
C THR A 113 58.44 8.74 -6.60
N ARG A 114 59.61 9.20 -6.11
CA ARG A 114 60.01 9.08 -4.68
C ARG A 114 59.64 10.31 -3.82
N THR A 115 59.03 11.33 -4.41
CA THR A 115 58.66 12.58 -3.72
C THR A 115 57.37 12.40 -2.91
N LYS A 116 57.29 13.01 -1.72
CA LYS A 116 56.12 12.91 -0.81
C LYS A 116 54.78 13.42 -1.39
N GLY A 117 54.80 14.13 -2.52
CA GLY A 117 53.61 14.69 -3.20
C GLY A 117 53.27 14.00 -4.53
N TYR A 118 53.80 12.82 -4.80
CA TYR A 118 53.58 12.13 -6.06
C TYR A 118 52.13 11.60 -6.18
N ALA A 119 51.47 11.95 -7.29
CA ALA A 119 50.18 11.41 -7.71
C ALA A 119 50.32 10.86 -9.15
N PRO A 120 49.94 9.59 -9.41
CA PRO A 120 50.08 8.99 -10.74
C PRO A 120 49.35 9.78 -11.83
N GLY A 121 50.02 10.05 -12.95
CA GLY A 121 49.44 10.80 -14.08
C GLY A 121 49.24 12.31 -13.84
N ALA A 122 49.74 12.87 -12.73
CA ALA A 122 49.85 14.32 -12.60
C ALA A 122 50.95 14.82 -13.54
N THR A 123 50.58 15.61 -14.55
CA THR A 123 51.58 16.28 -15.40
C THR A 123 52.44 17.17 -14.50
N THR A 124 53.76 17.11 -14.71
CA THR A 124 54.80 17.73 -13.88
C THR A 124 54.69 19.25 -13.71
N ASP A 125 53.74 19.92 -14.37
CA ASP A 125 53.45 21.35 -14.22
C ASP A 125 52.89 21.76 -12.84
N ALA A 126 52.33 20.84 -12.06
CA ALA A 126 51.67 21.20 -10.79
C ALA A 126 52.62 21.47 -9.60
N THR A 127 53.91 21.12 -9.69
CA THR A 127 54.83 21.18 -8.53
C THR A 127 55.61 22.50 -8.42
N THR A 128 55.61 23.36 -9.45
CA THR A 128 56.41 24.61 -9.42
C THR A 128 55.69 25.79 -8.73
N GLY A 129 54.43 25.64 -8.28
CA GLY A 129 53.59 26.76 -7.87
C GLY A 129 53.47 27.08 -6.37
N THR A 130 53.91 26.22 -5.44
CA THR A 130 53.50 26.37 -4.02
C THR A 130 54.52 27.06 -3.11
N THR A 131 55.74 27.37 -3.57
CA THR A 131 56.78 27.95 -2.70
C THR A 131 56.93 29.48 -2.78
N ASP A 132 56.12 30.19 -3.58
CA ASP A 132 56.29 31.65 -3.79
C ASP A 132 55.22 32.54 -3.11
N LEU A 133 54.37 31.98 -2.25
CA LEU A 133 53.34 32.75 -1.52
C LEU A 133 53.72 33.18 -0.10
N GLU A 134 54.87 32.75 0.42
CA GLU A 134 55.29 33.08 1.80
C GLU A 134 56.18 34.34 1.91
N GLY A 135 56.62 34.92 0.78
CA GLY A 135 57.45 36.12 0.73
C GLY A 135 56.71 37.47 0.68
N ARG A 136 55.39 37.50 0.40
CA ARG A 136 54.65 38.74 0.07
C ARG A 136 53.77 39.29 1.21
N ARG A 137 54.00 38.89 2.47
CA ARG A 137 53.32 39.46 3.67
C ARG A 137 54.24 40.25 4.61
N ARG A 138 55.33 40.81 4.09
CA ARG A 138 56.15 41.78 4.82
C ARG A 138 56.45 43.00 3.94
N ASN A 139 55.46 43.90 3.83
CA ASN A 139 55.69 45.35 3.80
C ASN A 139 54.36 46.07 4.06
#